data_AF-A0A2E1PGG5-F1
#
_entry.id   AF-A0A2E1PGG5-F1
#
_cell.length_a   1.000
_cell.length_b   1.000
_cell.length_c   1.000
_cell.angle_alpha   90.00
_cell.angle_beta   90.00
_cell.angle_gamma   90.00
#
_symmetry.space_group_name_H-M   'P 1'
#
loop_
_entity.id
_entity.type
_entity.pdbx_description
1 polymer ?
#
loop_
_entity_poly.entity_id
_entity_poly.type
_entity_poly.pdbx_seq_one_letter_code
_entity_poly.pdbx_strand_id
1 'polypeptide(L)'
;MKISVVSGGFDPVHSGHINYISAAKKKGDLLIVMLNSDEWLKDKKGKPFMPFSERKKILENIKHVDKVIGFKDDQTGSCINGLEVIKSEYPNDTIIFCNGGDRKKDNIPEMQVQGIKFEFGVGGDNKDNSSSWILKDWKYYSEERVWGNFYTLFSDSRVKLKELTILPSKGMSMQRHTLRDEIWFISSGRCKVNFSKNSPEDFDEILLKKDDIFSVKRSEWHQIFNPYEEECKILEIQYGEKTDEEDIERYKYFSNDDLK
;
A
#
# COMPACT_ATOMS: atom_id res chain seq x y z
N MET A 1 -0.22 -38.35 -2.10
CA MET A 1 -1.11 -37.31 -1.56
C MET A 1 -0.93 -36.03 -2.35
N LYS A 2 -1.81 -35.05 -2.17
CA LYS A 2 -1.67 -33.70 -2.72
C LYS A 2 -1.17 -32.77 -1.61
N ILE A 3 -0.09 -32.07 -1.84
CA ILE A 3 0.47 -31.10 -0.90
C ILE A 3 0.31 -29.73 -1.50
N SER A 4 -0.61 -28.95 -0.92
CA SER A 4 -0.73 -27.53 -1.23
C SER A 4 0.38 -26.77 -0.52
N VAL A 5 1.02 -25.82 -1.21
CA VAL A 5 2.06 -24.98 -0.65
C VAL A 5 1.80 -23.52 -0.96
N VAL A 6 2.04 -22.66 0.03
CA VAL A 6 1.97 -21.20 -0.10
C VAL A 6 3.27 -20.59 0.38
N SER A 7 3.64 -19.43 -0.14
CA SER A 7 4.81 -18.69 0.34
C SER A 7 4.46 -17.26 0.73
N GLY A 8 5.27 -16.67 1.61
CA GLY A 8 5.15 -15.26 1.96
C GLY A 8 5.90 -14.89 3.22
N GLY A 9 5.92 -13.57 3.48
CA GLY A 9 6.48 -13.00 4.70
C GLY A 9 5.53 -13.05 5.91
N PHE A 10 4.22 -12.94 5.68
CA PHE A 10 3.17 -12.99 6.71
C PHE A 10 3.42 -12.02 7.89
N ASP A 11 3.77 -10.77 7.57
CA ASP A 11 4.30 -9.80 8.56
C ASP A 11 3.66 -8.40 8.48
N PRO A 12 2.78 -8.03 9.42
CA PRO A 12 2.05 -8.94 10.33
C PRO A 12 1.01 -9.81 9.60
N VAL A 13 0.63 -10.91 10.25
CA VAL A 13 -0.52 -11.74 9.83
C VAL A 13 -1.81 -10.91 9.93
N HIS A 14 -2.73 -11.10 8.98
CA HIS A 14 -4.04 -10.43 8.95
C HIS A 14 -5.08 -11.32 8.24
N SER A 15 -6.34 -10.88 8.21
CA SER A 15 -7.49 -11.64 7.65
C SER A 15 -7.25 -12.13 6.21
N GLY A 16 -6.70 -11.30 5.33
CA GLY A 16 -6.30 -11.70 3.98
C GLY A 16 -5.38 -12.92 3.94
N HIS A 17 -4.41 -13.03 4.85
CA HIS A 17 -3.56 -14.23 4.97
C HIS A 17 -4.35 -15.45 5.43
N ILE A 18 -5.29 -15.28 6.36
CA ILE A 18 -6.16 -16.37 6.85
C ILE A 18 -7.05 -16.92 5.72
N ASN A 19 -7.66 -16.02 4.93
CA ASN A 19 -8.49 -16.40 3.79
C ASN A 19 -7.65 -17.12 2.72
N TYR A 20 -6.45 -16.63 2.45
CA TYR A 20 -5.52 -17.25 1.51
C TYR A 20 -5.10 -18.66 1.96
N ILE A 21 -4.71 -18.83 3.22
CA ILE A 21 -4.36 -20.12 3.82
C ILE A 21 -5.55 -21.09 3.75
N SER A 22 -6.75 -20.63 4.13
CA SER A 22 -7.97 -21.45 4.08
C SER A 22 -8.31 -21.91 2.66
N ALA A 23 -8.15 -21.02 1.67
CA ALA A 23 -8.35 -21.36 0.27
C ALA A 23 -7.30 -22.35 -0.25
N ALA A 24 -6.03 -22.17 0.12
CA ALA A 24 -4.94 -23.06 -0.28
C ALA A 24 -5.10 -24.47 0.28
N LYS A 25 -5.51 -24.62 1.56
CA LYS A 25 -5.78 -25.94 2.15
C LYS A 25 -6.78 -26.76 1.35
N LYS A 26 -7.78 -26.14 0.71
CA LYS A 26 -8.77 -26.86 -0.11
C LYS A 26 -8.17 -27.49 -1.38
N LYS A 27 -6.92 -27.15 -1.73
CA LYS A 27 -6.23 -27.65 -2.92
C LYS A 27 -5.42 -28.93 -2.65
N GLY A 28 -5.17 -29.28 -1.40
CA GLY A 28 -4.37 -30.45 -1.03
C GLY A 28 -4.86 -31.13 0.25
N ASP A 29 -4.31 -32.32 0.51
CA ASP A 29 -4.53 -33.06 1.74
C ASP A 29 -3.75 -32.42 2.91
N LEU A 30 -2.58 -31.84 2.59
CA LEU A 30 -1.73 -31.06 3.50
C LEU A 30 -1.48 -29.65 2.93
N LEU A 31 -1.30 -28.69 3.83
CA LEU A 31 -0.87 -27.33 3.55
C LEU A 31 0.44 -27.04 4.27
N ILE A 32 1.47 -26.74 3.48
CA ILE A 32 2.77 -26.29 3.99
C ILE A 32 2.96 -24.81 3.65
N VAL A 33 3.28 -24.01 4.66
CA VAL A 33 3.64 -22.60 4.48
C VAL A 33 5.16 -22.48 4.39
N MET A 34 5.65 -21.97 3.28
CA MET A 34 7.04 -21.60 3.08
C MET A 34 7.24 -20.15 3.53
N LEU A 35 7.82 -19.96 4.70
CA LEU A 35 8.01 -18.67 5.34
C LEU A 35 9.33 -18.02 4.92
N ASN A 36 9.27 -16.81 4.38
CA ASN A 36 10.47 -16.02 4.06
C ASN A 36 11.22 -15.57 5.33
N SER A 37 12.54 -15.42 5.22
CA SER A 37 13.39 -14.98 6.32
C SER A 37 13.18 -13.50 6.68
N ASP A 38 13.79 -13.07 7.79
CA ASP A 38 13.81 -11.67 8.19
C ASP A 38 14.61 -10.81 7.20
N GLU A 39 15.65 -11.37 6.55
CA GLU A 39 16.47 -10.63 5.59
C GLU A 39 15.69 -10.32 4.32
N TRP A 40 14.91 -11.28 3.82
CA TRP A 40 13.99 -11.04 2.70
C TRP A 40 12.97 -9.94 3.00
N LEU A 41 12.46 -9.89 4.24
CA LEU A 41 11.56 -8.82 4.66
C LEU A 41 12.27 -7.46 4.74
N LYS A 42 13.53 -7.42 5.16
CA LYS A 42 14.33 -6.19 5.15
C LYS A 42 14.57 -5.70 3.73
N ASP A 43 14.97 -6.59 2.82
CA ASP A 43 15.22 -6.22 1.43
C ASP A 43 13.94 -5.70 0.75
N LYS A 44 12.80 -6.31 1.07
CA LYS A 44 11.52 -5.97 0.43
C LYS A 44 10.81 -4.76 1.06
N LYS A 45 10.87 -4.61 2.38
CA LYS A 45 10.04 -3.67 3.16
C LYS A 45 10.83 -2.83 4.17
N GLY A 46 12.14 -2.96 4.22
CA GLY A 46 13.03 -2.24 5.13
C GLY A 46 13.16 -2.91 6.50
N LYS A 47 12.10 -2.93 7.33
CA LYS A 47 12.16 -3.48 8.69
C LYS A 47 11.04 -4.51 8.93
N PRO A 48 11.36 -5.74 9.35
CA PRO A 48 10.38 -6.71 9.83
C PRO A 48 9.66 -6.19 11.07
N PHE A 49 8.34 -6.36 11.11
CA PHE A 49 7.52 -6.07 12.28
C PHE A 49 7.70 -7.16 13.35
N MET A 50 7.71 -8.43 12.95
CA MET A 50 8.00 -9.59 13.81
C MET A 50 9.18 -10.42 13.29
N PRO A 51 10.04 -10.96 14.18
CA PRO A 51 11.11 -11.86 13.77
C PRO A 51 10.57 -13.19 13.23
N PHE A 52 11.38 -13.90 12.48
CA PHE A 52 11.01 -15.15 11.82
C PHE A 52 10.42 -16.18 12.80
N SER A 53 11.01 -16.33 13.98
CA SER A 53 10.55 -17.27 15.01
C SER A 53 9.11 -17.00 15.46
N GLU A 54 8.76 -15.73 15.64
CA GLU A 54 7.42 -15.31 16.06
C GLU A 54 6.40 -15.56 14.95
N ARG A 55 6.73 -15.12 13.71
CA ARG A 55 5.88 -15.35 12.53
C ARG A 55 5.63 -16.83 12.30
N LYS A 56 6.68 -17.65 12.42
CA LYS A 56 6.59 -19.11 12.31
C LYS A 56 5.65 -19.68 13.38
N LYS A 57 5.82 -19.28 14.65
CA LYS A 57 5.01 -19.79 15.76
C LYS A 57 3.54 -19.45 15.58
N ILE A 58 3.22 -18.24 15.14
CA ILE A 58 1.86 -17.81 14.84
C ILE A 58 1.28 -18.68 13.71
N LEU A 59 2.00 -18.84 12.60
CA LEU A 59 1.53 -19.62 11.45
C LEU A 59 1.30 -21.10 11.79
N GLU A 60 2.19 -21.71 12.59
CA GLU A 60 2.02 -23.10 13.06
C GLU A 60 0.75 -23.32 13.89
N ASN A 61 0.17 -22.25 14.45
CA ASN A 61 -1.05 -22.31 15.26
C ASN A 61 -2.29 -21.78 14.53
N ILE A 62 -2.16 -21.43 13.24
CA ILE A 62 -3.31 -21.04 12.42
C ILE A 62 -4.01 -22.30 11.91
N LYS A 63 -5.32 -22.33 12.08
CA LYS A 63 -6.18 -23.40 11.55
C LYS A 63 -5.87 -23.64 10.07
N HIS A 64 -5.75 -24.91 9.70
CA HIS A 64 -5.44 -25.42 8.35
C HIS A 64 -3.96 -25.44 7.95
N VAL A 65 -3.05 -24.80 8.69
CA VAL A 65 -1.62 -24.94 8.45
C VAL A 65 -1.15 -26.26 9.07
N ASP A 66 -0.62 -27.18 8.26
CA ASP A 66 -0.10 -28.47 8.76
C ASP A 66 1.40 -28.40 9.07
N LYS A 67 2.16 -27.59 8.32
CA LYS A 67 3.61 -27.40 8.52
C LYS A 67 4.03 -26.00 8.11
N VAL A 68 4.99 -25.43 8.83
CA VAL A 68 5.68 -24.19 8.42
C VAL A 68 7.17 -24.47 8.27
N ILE A 69 7.73 -24.18 7.10
CA ILE A 69 9.15 -24.33 6.83
C ILE A 69 9.79 -22.97 6.54
N GLY A 70 11.04 -22.81 6.99
CA GLY A 70 11.91 -21.75 6.48
C GLY A 70 12.72 -22.29 5.30
N PHE A 71 13.22 -21.39 4.47
CA PHE A 71 14.13 -21.72 3.38
C PHE A 71 15.12 -20.57 3.16
N LYS A 72 16.20 -20.85 2.44
CA LYS A 72 17.19 -19.84 2.07
C LYS A 72 16.63 -18.98 0.94
N ASP A 73 16.51 -17.67 1.16
CA ASP A 73 16.05 -16.76 0.12
C ASP A 73 17.05 -16.69 -1.05
N ASP A 74 16.52 -16.49 -2.26
CA ASP A 74 17.32 -16.25 -3.45
C ASP A 74 17.46 -14.74 -3.75
N GLN A 75 18.36 -14.42 -4.68
CA GLN A 75 18.63 -13.02 -5.08
C GLN A 75 17.46 -12.36 -5.81
N THR A 76 16.52 -13.13 -6.34
CA THR A 76 15.33 -12.62 -7.03
C THR A 76 14.15 -12.38 -6.08
N GLY A 77 14.30 -12.71 -4.80
CA GLY A 77 13.24 -12.65 -3.80
C GLY A 77 12.11 -13.66 -4.02
N SER A 78 12.36 -14.73 -4.78
CA SER A 78 11.39 -15.79 -5.05
C SER A 78 11.39 -16.85 -3.94
N CYS A 79 10.50 -17.85 -4.05
CA CYS A 79 10.53 -19.05 -3.21
C CYS A 79 10.99 -20.33 -3.91
N ILE A 80 11.76 -20.24 -5.01
CA ILE A 80 12.31 -21.39 -5.75
C ILE A 80 13.03 -22.38 -4.81
N ASN A 81 13.91 -21.88 -3.94
CA ASN A 81 14.63 -22.74 -3.01
C ASN A 81 13.71 -23.47 -2.03
N GLY A 82 12.59 -22.83 -1.63
CA GLY A 82 11.58 -23.46 -0.80
C GLY A 82 10.86 -24.60 -1.53
N LEU A 83 10.53 -24.41 -2.80
CA LEU A 83 9.88 -25.44 -3.63
C LEU A 83 10.80 -26.65 -3.83
N GLU A 84 12.09 -26.45 -4.06
CA GLU A 84 13.06 -27.55 -4.18
C GLU A 84 13.22 -28.34 -2.88
N VAL A 85 13.19 -27.66 -1.72
CA VAL A 85 13.16 -28.33 -0.41
C VAL A 85 11.93 -29.21 -0.27
N ILE A 86 10.73 -28.69 -0.59
CA ILE A 86 9.49 -29.48 -0.52
C ILE A 86 9.52 -30.68 -1.48
N LYS A 87 10.01 -30.49 -2.70
CA LYS A 87 10.12 -31.57 -3.68
C LYS A 87 11.06 -32.67 -3.21
N SER A 88 12.16 -32.31 -2.55
CA SER A 88 13.10 -33.27 -1.95
C SER A 88 12.50 -34.02 -0.77
N GLU A 89 11.74 -33.34 0.10
CA GLU A 89 11.07 -33.97 1.24
C GLU A 89 9.89 -34.88 0.84
N TYR A 90 9.21 -34.58 -0.28
CA TYR A 90 8.01 -35.27 -0.74
C TYR A 90 8.09 -35.71 -2.22
N PRO A 91 9.07 -36.56 -2.59
CA PRO A 91 9.39 -36.85 -4.00
C PRO A 91 8.31 -37.61 -4.76
N ASN A 92 7.40 -38.30 -4.05
CA ASN A 92 6.34 -39.12 -4.63
C ASN A 92 4.95 -38.44 -4.58
N ASP A 93 4.86 -37.24 -4.00
CA ASP A 93 3.60 -36.53 -3.83
C ASP A 93 3.39 -35.47 -4.93
N THR A 94 2.14 -35.10 -5.15
CA THR A 94 1.81 -33.99 -6.05
C THR A 94 1.89 -32.68 -5.30
N ILE A 95 2.86 -31.84 -5.64
CA ILE A 95 3.01 -30.51 -5.04
C ILE A 95 2.22 -29.47 -5.85
N ILE A 96 1.43 -28.66 -5.17
CA ILE A 96 0.57 -27.63 -5.75
C ILE A 96 0.92 -26.29 -5.11
N PHE A 97 1.70 -25.46 -5.80
CA PHE A 97 2.01 -24.10 -5.38
C PHE A 97 0.81 -23.18 -5.66
N CYS A 98 0.20 -22.72 -4.58
CA CYS A 98 -0.89 -21.77 -4.60
C CYS A 98 -0.29 -20.35 -4.59
N ASN A 99 -0.72 -19.50 -5.51
CA ASN A 99 -0.44 -18.07 -5.54
C ASN A 99 -1.73 -17.29 -5.27
N GLY A 100 -1.64 -16.33 -4.36
CA GLY A 100 -2.76 -15.43 -4.05
C GLY A 100 -2.82 -14.18 -4.92
N GLY A 101 -4.01 -13.56 -4.95
CA GLY A 101 -4.29 -12.24 -5.55
C GLY A 101 -4.17 -12.16 -7.07
N ASP A 102 -4.01 -10.92 -7.58
CA ASP A 102 -4.00 -10.49 -8.99
C ASP A 102 -2.82 -11.03 -9.85
N ARG A 103 -2.05 -12.01 -9.35
CA ARG A 103 -0.99 -12.65 -10.13
C ARG A 103 -1.62 -13.52 -11.22
N LYS A 104 -2.07 -12.87 -12.28
CA LYS A 104 -2.52 -13.49 -13.52
C LYS A 104 -1.26 -13.85 -14.32
N LYS A 105 -1.01 -15.16 -14.43
CA LYS A 105 -0.14 -15.89 -15.39
C LYS A 105 0.56 -14.99 -16.44
N ASP A 106 1.90 -14.98 -16.58
CA ASP A 106 2.66 -16.07 -17.21
C ASP A 106 4.18 -16.18 -16.85
N ASN A 107 4.72 -15.46 -15.85
CA ASN A 107 6.18 -15.45 -15.66
C ASN A 107 6.64 -15.20 -14.21
N ILE A 108 6.19 -16.03 -13.27
CA ILE A 108 6.82 -16.02 -11.94
C ILE A 108 8.10 -16.87 -11.96
N PRO A 109 9.21 -16.45 -11.31
CA PRO A 109 10.46 -17.21 -11.31
C PRO A 109 10.27 -18.67 -10.87
N GLU A 110 9.33 -18.91 -9.95
CA GLU A 110 9.02 -20.24 -9.42
C GLU A 110 8.62 -21.27 -10.48
N MET A 111 8.08 -20.84 -11.63
CA MET A 111 7.66 -21.75 -12.70
C MET A 111 8.83 -22.53 -13.33
N GLN A 112 10.07 -22.14 -13.09
CA GLN A 112 11.24 -22.90 -13.53
C GLN A 112 11.42 -24.22 -12.74
N VAL A 113 10.79 -24.35 -11.57
CA VAL A 113 10.86 -25.56 -10.74
C VAL A 113 9.98 -26.64 -11.35
N GLN A 114 10.62 -27.65 -11.95
CA GLN A 114 9.91 -28.77 -12.58
C GLN A 114 9.20 -29.66 -11.56
N GLY A 115 8.04 -30.19 -11.94
CA GLY A 115 7.26 -31.14 -11.13
C GLY A 115 6.29 -30.48 -10.14
N ILE A 116 6.12 -29.16 -10.21
CA ILE A 116 5.16 -28.40 -9.39
C ILE A 116 3.94 -28.03 -10.24
N LYS A 117 2.74 -28.20 -9.68
CA LYS A 117 1.50 -27.65 -10.25
C LYS A 117 1.27 -26.25 -9.69
N PHE A 118 0.80 -25.32 -10.52
CA PHE A 118 0.57 -23.93 -10.12
C PHE A 118 -0.91 -23.60 -10.16
N GLU A 119 -1.43 -23.08 -9.04
CA GLU A 119 -2.79 -22.57 -8.90
C GLU A 119 -2.74 -21.07 -8.61
N PHE A 120 -3.43 -20.26 -9.40
CA PHE A 120 -3.45 -18.80 -9.27
C PHE A 120 -4.82 -18.30 -8.79
N GLY A 121 -4.88 -17.08 -8.27
CA GLY A 121 -6.12 -16.50 -7.74
C GLY A 121 -6.63 -17.18 -6.46
N VAL A 122 -5.74 -17.85 -5.72
CA VAL A 122 -6.12 -18.56 -4.50
C VAL A 122 -6.38 -17.54 -3.39
N GLY A 123 -7.57 -17.56 -2.79
CA GLY A 123 -7.97 -16.59 -1.77
C GLY A 123 -8.75 -15.39 -2.30
N GLY A 124 -9.03 -15.34 -3.61
CA GLY A 124 -9.81 -14.29 -4.27
C GLY A 124 -8.96 -13.14 -4.81
N ASP A 125 -9.59 -12.33 -5.67
CA ASP A 125 -8.97 -11.14 -6.29
C ASP A 125 -9.15 -9.88 -5.42
N ASN A 126 -10.07 -9.91 -4.45
CA ASN A 126 -10.29 -8.79 -3.54
C ASN A 126 -9.23 -8.76 -2.45
N LYS A 127 -8.27 -7.84 -2.58
CA LYS A 127 -7.28 -7.57 -1.55
C LYS A 127 -7.88 -6.67 -0.46
N ASP A 128 -8.67 -7.28 0.43
CA ASP A 128 -9.35 -6.56 1.51
C ASP A 128 -8.38 -5.84 2.47
N ASN A 129 -7.15 -6.35 2.62
CA ASN A 129 -6.16 -5.82 3.55
C ASN A 129 -4.71 -6.06 3.08
N SER A 130 -3.80 -5.20 3.54
CA SER A 130 -2.36 -5.42 3.41
C SER A 130 -1.63 -5.07 4.69
N SER A 131 -0.64 -5.88 5.07
CA SER A 131 0.25 -5.61 6.20
C SER A 131 0.86 -4.21 6.17
N SER A 132 1.19 -3.71 4.97
CA SER A 132 1.79 -2.38 4.80
C SER A 132 0.80 -1.26 5.12
N TRP A 133 -0.47 -1.41 4.76
CA TRP A 133 -1.52 -0.44 5.09
C TRP A 133 -1.79 -0.43 6.59
N ILE A 134 -1.98 -1.61 7.19
CA ILE A 134 -2.23 -1.77 8.64
C ILE A 134 -1.11 -1.11 9.47
N LEU A 135 0.15 -1.34 9.12
CA LEU A 135 1.28 -0.75 9.83
C LEU A 135 1.37 0.77 9.63
N LYS A 136 0.97 1.28 8.46
CA LYS A 136 0.93 2.71 8.19
C LYS A 136 -0.17 3.39 9.02
N ASP A 137 -1.37 2.81 9.03
CA ASP A 137 -2.52 3.29 9.81
C ASP A 137 -2.27 3.23 11.31
N TRP A 138 -1.55 2.21 11.79
CA TRP A 138 -1.14 2.13 13.19
C TRP A 138 -0.12 3.22 13.56
N LYS A 139 0.83 3.50 12.66
CA LYS A 139 1.95 4.40 12.94
C LYS A 139 1.56 5.88 12.82
N TYR A 140 0.67 6.22 11.89
CA TYR A 140 0.35 7.58 11.53
C TYR A 140 -1.13 7.84 11.68
N TYR A 141 -1.48 9.00 12.24
CA TYR A 141 -2.85 9.48 12.18
C TYR A 141 -3.27 9.64 10.72
N SER A 142 -4.42 9.06 10.38
CA SER A 142 -5.04 9.18 9.06
C SER A 142 -6.50 9.60 9.17
N GLU A 143 -7.01 10.19 8.10
CA GLU A 143 -8.42 10.55 7.98
C GLU A 143 -8.89 10.40 6.54
N GLU A 144 -10.05 9.79 6.36
CA GLU A 144 -10.74 9.73 5.08
C GLU A 144 -11.62 10.97 4.89
N ARG A 145 -11.61 11.51 3.68
CA ARG A 145 -12.37 12.69 3.27
C ARG A 145 -13.08 12.41 1.95
N VAL A 146 -14.07 13.23 1.62
CA VAL A 146 -14.83 13.11 0.37
C VAL A 146 -13.96 13.15 -0.90
N TRP A 147 -12.75 13.71 -0.79
CA TRP A 147 -11.79 13.83 -1.87
C TRP A 147 -10.70 12.75 -1.89
N GLY A 148 -10.63 11.90 -0.87
CA GLY A 148 -9.58 10.90 -0.70
C GLY A 148 -9.19 10.73 0.75
N ASN A 149 -7.90 10.80 1.08
CA ASN A 149 -7.43 10.66 2.45
C ASN A 149 -6.09 11.38 2.66
N PHE A 150 -5.69 11.50 3.93
CA PHE A 150 -4.33 11.89 4.26
C PHE A 150 -3.75 11.11 5.44
N TYR A 151 -2.42 11.09 5.51
CA TYR A 151 -1.65 10.68 6.68
C TYR A 151 -0.84 11.88 7.21
N THR A 152 -0.83 12.08 8.53
CA THR A 152 0.11 13.01 9.16
C THR A 152 1.39 12.27 9.52
N LEU A 153 2.47 12.53 8.76
CA LEU A 153 3.75 11.83 8.88
C LEU A 153 4.68 12.45 9.94
N PHE A 154 4.52 13.75 10.19
CA PHE A 154 5.24 14.50 11.22
C PHE A 154 4.42 15.72 11.64
N SER A 155 4.48 16.10 12.91
CA SER A 155 3.91 17.34 13.40
C SER A 155 4.68 17.82 14.63
N ASP A 156 5.01 19.10 14.66
CA ASP A 156 5.42 19.83 15.86
C ASP A 156 4.62 21.15 15.97
N SER A 157 5.08 22.10 16.79
CA SER A 157 4.40 23.38 16.99
C SER A 157 4.43 24.32 15.79
N ARG A 158 5.33 24.11 14.82
CA ARG A 158 5.58 25.00 13.68
C ARG A 158 5.32 24.32 12.34
N VAL A 159 5.62 23.03 12.22
CA VAL A 159 5.65 22.30 10.96
C VAL A 159 4.75 21.06 11.04
N LYS A 160 4.02 20.79 9.97
CA LYS A 160 3.25 19.56 9.77
C LYS A 160 3.51 19.01 8.39
N LEU A 161 3.90 17.74 8.31
CA LEU A 161 4.07 17.01 7.06
C LEU A 161 2.90 16.04 6.89
N LYS A 162 2.19 16.18 5.78
CA LYS A 162 1.13 15.26 5.37
C LYS A 162 1.47 14.55 4.07
N GLU A 163 1.00 13.32 3.94
CA GLU A 163 0.86 12.66 2.64
C GLU A 163 -0.63 12.69 2.29
N LEU A 164 -0.99 13.37 1.21
CA LEU A 164 -2.36 13.45 0.69
C LEU A 164 -2.52 12.47 -0.48
N THR A 165 -3.69 11.82 -0.56
CA THR A 165 -4.14 11.07 -1.74
C THR A 165 -5.40 11.71 -2.29
N ILE A 166 -5.35 12.24 -3.50
CA ILE A 166 -6.51 12.82 -4.20
C ILE A 166 -7.04 11.78 -5.20
N LEU A 167 -8.26 11.30 -4.94
CA LEU A 167 -8.89 10.28 -5.76
C LEU A 167 -9.29 10.82 -7.15
N PRO A 168 -9.43 9.94 -8.15
CA PRO A 168 -9.96 10.30 -9.47
C PRO A 168 -11.26 11.09 -9.39
N SER A 169 -11.35 12.14 -10.22
CA SER A 169 -12.51 13.04 -10.31
C SER A 169 -12.90 13.72 -8.98
N LYS A 170 -11.96 13.88 -8.05
CA LYS A 170 -12.18 14.54 -6.75
C LYS A 170 -11.30 15.76 -6.56
N GLY A 171 -11.70 16.65 -5.66
CA GLY A 171 -10.95 17.85 -5.30
C GLY A 171 -11.35 18.42 -3.96
N MET A 172 -10.52 19.32 -3.45
CA MET A 172 -10.74 20.03 -2.19
C MET A 172 -11.50 21.34 -2.42
N SER A 173 -11.94 22.00 -1.35
CA SER A 173 -12.51 23.34 -1.49
C SER A 173 -11.47 24.36 -1.93
N MET A 174 -11.90 25.38 -2.69
CA MET A 174 -11.15 26.62 -2.86
C MET A 174 -10.95 27.28 -1.49
N GLN A 175 -9.70 27.37 -1.06
CA GLN A 175 -9.34 27.73 0.30
C GLN A 175 -8.09 28.61 0.33
N ARG A 176 -7.86 29.25 1.48
CA ARG A 176 -6.60 29.92 1.83
C ARG A 176 -6.30 29.77 3.31
N HIS A 177 -5.09 30.16 3.68
CA HIS A 177 -4.60 30.12 5.06
C HIS A 177 -4.04 31.46 5.51
N THR A 178 -4.27 31.86 6.76
CA THR A 178 -3.83 33.17 7.26
C THR A 178 -2.60 33.08 8.15
N LEU A 179 -2.25 31.91 8.67
CA LEU A 179 -1.17 31.68 9.65
C LEU A 179 -0.06 30.74 9.15
N ARG A 180 -0.26 30.04 8.02
CA ARG A 180 0.73 29.12 7.43
C ARG A 180 0.96 29.30 5.93
N ASP A 181 2.17 28.95 5.53
CA ASP A 181 2.55 28.65 4.16
C ASP A 181 2.53 27.13 3.94
N GLU A 182 2.52 26.72 2.67
CA GLU A 182 2.60 25.31 2.28
C GLU A 182 3.61 25.09 1.14
N ILE A 183 4.28 23.94 1.15
CA ILE A 183 5.09 23.42 0.04
C ILE A 183 4.58 22.03 -0.29
N TRP A 184 4.28 21.80 -1.56
CA TRP A 184 3.76 20.53 -2.07
C TRP A 184 4.79 19.90 -3.01
N PHE A 185 4.99 18.60 -2.87
CA PHE A 185 5.76 17.78 -3.81
C PHE A 185 4.88 16.64 -4.33
N ILE A 186 4.70 16.56 -5.65
CA ILE A 186 3.89 15.51 -6.27
C ILE A 186 4.69 14.21 -6.34
N SER A 187 4.45 13.30 -5.41
CA SER A 187 5.20 12.04 -5.32
C SER A 187 4.73 10.99 -6.33
N SER A 188 3.48 11.06 -6.79
CA SER A 188 2.91 10.15 -7.77
C SER A 188 1.67 10.74 -8.46
N GLY A 189 1.41 10.31 -9.69
CA GLY A 189 0.28 10.77 -10.48
C GLY A 189 0.43 12.20 -10.98
N ARG A 190 -0.70 12.88 -11.14
CA ARG A 190 -0.81 14.28 -11.56
C ARG A 190 -2.14 14.87 -11.09
N CYS A 191 -2.16 16.18 -10.90
CA CYS A 191 -3.34 16.92 -10.48
C CYS A 191 -3.35 18.31 -11.11
N LYS A 192 -4.44 19.04 -10.90
CA LYS A 192 -4.55 20.44 -11.25
C LYS A 192 -4.80 21.28 -9.99
N VAL A 193 -4.33 22.52 -10.03
CA VAL A 193 -4.53 23.50 -8.97
C VAL A 193 -5.10 24.77 -9.57
N ASN A 194 -6.29 25.17 -9.13
CA ASN A 194 -6.76 26.53 -9.36
C ASN A 194 -6.06 27.43 -8.34
N PHE A 195 -5.28 28.41 -8.78
CA PHE A 195 -4.46 29.26 -7.92
C PHE A 195 -4.68 30.74 -8.19
N SER A 196 -4.79 31.54 -7.13
CA SER A 196 -4.87 32.99 -7.20
C SER A 196 -4.24 33.66 -6.00
N LYS A 197 -3.56 34.78 -6.23
CA LYS A 197 -2.98 35.57 -5.13
C LYS A 197 -3.99 36.43 -4.40
N ASN A 198 -5.11 36.76 -5.04
CA ASN A 198 -5.99 37.85 -4.58
C ASN A 198 -7.45 37.42 -4.42
N SER A 199 -8.01 36.69 -5.38
CA SER A 199 -9.45 36.40 -5.44
C SER A 199 -9.73 34.91 -5.66
N PRO A 200 -10.70 34.30 -4.95
CA PRO A 200 -11.08 32.91 -5.20
C PRO A 200 -11.84 32.71 -6.53
N GLU A 201 -12.27 33.80 -7.18
CA GLU A 201 -13.06 33.78 -8.41
C GLU A 201 -12.24 33.96 -9.69
N ASP A 202 -11.02 34.49 -9.56
CA ASP A 202 -10.11 34.80 -10.67
C ASP A 202 -8.78 34.09 -10.44
N PHE A 203 -8.64 32.91 -11.05
CA PHE A 203 -7.53 31.99 -10.81
C PHE A 203 -6.93 31.48 -12.12
N ASP A 204 -5.64 31.15 -12.05
CA ASP A 204 -4.94 30.38 -13.06
C ASP A 204 -5.03 28.89 -12.74
N GLU A 205 -5.29 28.07 -13.75
CA GLU A 205 -5.23 26.62 -13.60
C GLU A 205 -3.81 26.11 -13.91
N ILE A 206 -3.22 25.42 -12.94
CA ILE A 206 -1.84 24.91 -13.02
C ILE A 206 -1.87 23.40 -13.01
N LEU A 207 -1.27 22.77 -14.03
CA LEU A 207 -1.02 21.33 -14.06
C LEU A 207 0.24 20.99 -13.26
N LEU A 208 0.10 20.12 -12.26
CA LEU A 208 1.23 19.54 -11.53
C LEU A 208 1.35 18.05 -11.84
N LYS A 209 2.55 17.61 -12.21
CA LYS A 209 2.92 16.23 -12.54
C LYS A 209 3.87 15.69 -11.48
N LYS A 210 4.11 14.38 -11.51
CA LYS A 210 5.13 13.73 -10.71
C LYS A 210 6.46 14.51 -10.75
N ASP A 211 7.04 14.68 -9.57
CA ASP A 211 8.28 15.39 -9.28
C ASP A 211 8.18 16.93 -9.34
N ASP A 212 7.02 17.50 -9.69
CA ASP A 212 6.78 18.94 -9.59
C ASP A 212 6.65 19.39 -8.13
N ILE A 213 7.06 20.64 -7.89
CA ILE A 213 6.96 21.34 -6.61
C ILE A 213 6.04 22.54 -6.78
N PHE A 214 5.15 22.72 -5.82
CA PHE A 214 4.25 23.88 -5.75
C PHE A 214 4.34 24.52 -4.36
N SER A 215 4.08 25.81 -4.26
CA SER A 215 4.13 26.52 -2.98
C SER A 215 2.97 27.49 -2.89
N VAL A 216 2.33 27.51 -1.73
CA VAL A 216 1.23 28.40 -1.40
C VAL A 216 1.70 29.28 -0.26
N LYS A 217 1.63 30.60 -0.43
CA LYS A 217 1.89 31.56 0.64
C LYS A 217 0.62 31.90 1.39
N ARG A 218 0.78 32.38 2.62
CA ARG A 218 -0.31 32.94 3.42
C ARG A 218 -1.17 33.89 2.57
N SER A 219 -2.47 33.76 2.72
CA SER A 219 -3.54 34.49 2.02
C SER A 219 -3.73 34.16 0.53
N GLU A 220 -2.90 33.31 -0.07
CA GLU A 220 -3.10 32.87 -1.46
C GLU A 220 -4.19 31.79 -1.54
N TRP A 221 -5.11 31.99 -2.48
CA TRP A 221 -6.19 31.07 -2.79
C TRP A 221 -5.70 29.92 -3.64
N HIS A 222 -6.08 28.72 -3.26
CA HIS A 222 -5.74 27.51 -3.99
C HIS A 222 -6.84 26.47 -3.85
N GLN A 223 -7.02 25.67 -4.90
CA GLN A 223 -7.91 24.53 -4.93
C GLN A 223 -7.27 23.41 -5.70
N ILE A 224 -6.96 22.31 -5.03
CA ILE A 224 -6.44 21.12 -5.69
C ILE A 224 -7.56 20.16 -6.10
N PHE A 225 -7.43 19.58 -7.29
CA PHE A 225 -8.30 18.52 -7.78
C PHE A 225 -7.58 17.59 -8.76
N ASN A 226 -8.13 16.38 -8.91
CA ASN A 226 -7.59 15.34 -9.77
C ASN A 226 -8.62 14.98 -10.86
N PRO A 227 -8.48 15.51 -12.09
CA PRO A 227 -9.37 15.18 -13.21
C PRO A 227 -8.97 13.89 -13.94
N TYR A 228 -8.06 13.08 -13.39
CA TYR A 228 -7.50 11.91 -14.07
C TYR A 228 -7.97 10.60 -13.43
N GLU A 229 -7.75 9.49 -14.15
CA GLU A 229 -8.15 8.13 -13.72
C GLU A 229 -7.25 7.51 -12.65
N GLU A 230 -6.03 8.04 -12.50
CA GLU A 230 -5.06 7.58 -11.50
C GLU A 230 -5.10 8.47 -10.26
N GLU A 231 -4.85 7.91 -9.08
CA GLU A 231 -4.68 8.69 -7.86
C GLU A 231 -3.48 9.64 -7.94
N CYS A 232 -3.61 10.84 -7.38
CA CYS A 232 -2.49 11.76 -7.20
C CYS A 232 -2.03 11.76 -5.74
N LYS A 233 -0.73 11.61 -5.51
CA LYS A 233 -0.13 11.61 -4.16
C LYS A 233 0.81 12.77 -3.94
N ILE A 234 0.69 13.42 -2.81
CA ILE A 234 1.33 14.71 -2.54
C ILE A 234 1.93 14.69 -1.14
N LEU A 235 3.18 15.11 -1.04
CA LEU A 235 3.79 15.43 0.25
C LEU A 235 3.60 16.93 0.48
N GLU A 236 2.80 17.28 1.48
CA GLU A 236 2.48 18.65 1.87
C GLU A 236 3.22 18.99 3.16
N ILE A 237 4.08 20.00 3.10
CA ILE A 237 4.72 20.61 4.26
C ILE A 237 3.98 21.91 4.57
N GLN A 238 3.22 21.91 5.66
CA GLN A 238 2.62 23.11 6.23
C GLN A 238 3.60 23.70 7.24
N TYR A 239 3.86 25.00 7.20
CA TYR A 239 4.71 25.65 8.19
C TYR A 239 4.27 27.09 8.47
N GLY A 240 4.36 27.50 9.73
CA GLY A 240 3.93 28.84 10.14
C GLY A 240 3.70 28.98 11.64
N GLU A 241 2.85 29.92 12.03
CA GLU A 241 2.47 30.16 13.43
C GLU A 241 1.51 29.07 13.94
N LYS A 242 0.67 28.53 13.06
CA LYS A 242 -0.34 27.51 13.38
C LYS A 242 -0.60 26.64 12.15
N THR A 243 -0.69 25.33 12.30
CA THR A 243 -0.85 24.36 11.18
C THR A 243 -2.09 23.47 11.33
N ASP A 244 -3.04 23.82 12.17
CA ASP A 244 -4.31 23.10 12.30
C ASP A 244 -5.40 23.61 11.34
N GLU A 245 -6.57 22.97 11.38
CA GLU A 245 -7.66 23.26 10.47
C GLU A 245 -8.42 24.56 10.79
N GLU A 246 -8.20 25.18 11.95
CA GLU A 246 -8.87 26.43 12.31
C GLU A 246 -8.35 27.62 11.50
N ASP A 247 -7.17 27.50 10.88
CA ASP A 247 -6.58 28.51 9.99
C ASP A 247 -7.10 28.42 8.54
N ILE A 248 -8.13 27.63 8.27
CA ILE A 248 -8.63 27.45 6.90
C ILE A 248 -9.86 28.31 6.65
N GLU A 249 -9.73 29.26 5.71
CA GLU A 249 -10.87 29.97 5.14
C GLU A 249 -11.30 29.30 3.83
N ARG A 250 -12.58 28.97 3.69
CA ARG A 250 -13.14 28.25 2.54
C ARG A 250 -14.13 29.13 1.78
N TYR A 251 -13.98 29.19 0.46
CA TYR A 251 -14.89 29.90 -0.41
C TYR A 251 -15.96 28.96 -1.02
N LYS A 252 -15.53 27.89 -1.69
CA LYS A 252 -16.42 26.93 -2.38
C LYS A 252 -15.87 25.52 -2.32
N TYR A 253 -16.71 24.52 -2.08
CA TYR A 253 -16.34 23.11 -2.20
C TYR A 253 -16.23 22.66 -3.65
N PHE A 254 -15.30 21.75 -3.94
CA PHE A 254 -15.21 21.13 -5.26
C PHE A 254 -16.50 20.37 -5.62
N SER A 255 -16.87 20.47 -6.88
CA SER A 255 -18.04 19.84 -7.49
C SER A 255 -17.68 19.25 -8.84
N ASN A 256 -18.49 18.31 -9.34
CA ASN A 256 -18.26 17.72 -10.66
C ASN A 256 -18.34 18.73 -11.81
N ASP A 257 -18.97 19.90 -11.60
CA ASP A 257 -18.97 20.98 -12.58
C ASP A 257 -17.58 21.60 -12.79
N ASP A 258 -16.68 21.44 -11.82
CA ASP A 258 -15.31 21.95 -11.87
C ASP A 258 -14.37 21.00 -12.66
N LEU A 259 -14.86 19.88 -13.19
CA LEU A 259 -14.11 18.95 -14.07
C LEU A 259 -14.20 19.28 -15.57
N LYS A 260 -14.94 20.34 -15.93
CA LYS A 260 -15.24 20.72 -17.33
C LYS A 260 -14.02 21.25 -18.08
#